data_AF-A0A855X0Q2-F1
#
_entry.id   AF-A0A855X0Q2-F1
#
_cell.length_a   1.000
_cell.length_b   1.000
_cell.length_c   1.000
_cell.angle_alpha   90.00
_cell.angle_beta   90.00
_cell.angle_gamma   90.00
#
_symmetry.space_group_name_H-M   'P 1'
#
loop_
_entity.id
_entity.type
_entity.pdbx_description
1 polymer ?
#
loop_
_entity_poly.entity_id
_entity_poly.type
_entity_poly.pdbx_seq_one_letter_code
_entity_poly.pdbx_strand_id
1 'polypeptide(L)'
;MIIKTFTAESMAAALKLVRSELGKESVVLKSREIPASPDGARVEITACTEKPLPTPAAPAKVVATPTRTAVKPFTPAPVTNRLQATAVVPAADPLAQRLEQIEAKLSRLASATESRSTDSRLESIRAALRDVDIPEEIIDELLAPVESARES
;
A
#
# COMPACT_ATOMS: atom_id res chain seq x y z
N MET A 1 3.14 -24.69 17.99
CA MET A 1 3.06 -23.82 16.80
C MET A 1 3.08 -22.36 17.25
N ILE A 2 3.99 -21.54 16.71
CA ILE A 2 4.10 -20.10 16.98
C ILE A 2 3.66 -19.35 15.74
N ILE A 3 2.84 -18.31 15.88
CA ILE A 3 2.42 -17.40 14.81
C ILE A 3 2.89 -16.00 15.16
N LYS A 4 3.57 -15.32 14.24
CA LYS A 4 4.02 -13.93 14.40
C LYS A 4 3.76 -13.12 13.14
N THR A 5 3.58 -11.83 13.34
CA THR A 5 3.42 -10.85 12.26
C THR A 5 4.63 -9.92 12.22
N PHE A 6 5.13 -9.67 11.02
CA PHE A 6 6.29 -8.85 10.74
C PHE A 6 5.91 -7.73 9.79
N THR A 7 6.39 -6.52 10.06
CA THR A 7 6.19 -5.35 9.20
C THR A 7 7.54 -4.83 8.73
N ALA A 8 7.68 -4.55 7.43
CA ALA A 8 8.90 -3.96 6.88
C ALA A 8 8.59 -3.08 5.65
N GLU A 9 9.58 -2.34 5.18
CA GLU A 9 9.47 -1.45 4.01
C GLU A 9 9.33 -2.22 2.68
N SER A 10 9.69 -3.51 2.66
CA SER A 10 9.57 -4.35 1.47
C SER A 10 9.31 -5.81 1.84
N MET A 11 8.75 -6.57 0.89
CA MET A 11 8.55 -8.01 1.02
C MET A 11 9.86 -8.74 1.35
N ALA A 12 10.96 -8.36 0.67
CA ALA A 12 12.27 -8.96 0.89
C ALA A 12 12.80 -8.68 2.31
N ALA A 13 12.59 -7.48 2.84
CA ALA A 13 12.97 -7.13 4.20
C ALA A 13 12.13 -7.90 5.24
N ALA A 14 10.81 -7.99 5.04
CA ALA A 14 9.93 -8.74 5.93
C ALA A 14 10.27 -10.24 5.95
N LEU A 15 10.57 -10.85 4.80
CA LEU A 15 11.01 -12.24 4.72
C LEU A 15 12.36 -12.49 5.41
N LYS A 16 13.28 -11.50 5.40
CA LYS A 16 14.53 -11.59 6.17
C LYS A 16 14.25 -11.59 7.68
N LEU A 17 13.33 -10.75 8.16
CA LEU A 17 12.92 -10.73 9.57
C LEU A 17 12.28 -12.06 9.99
N VAL A 18 11.37 -12.58 9.17
CA VAL A 18 10.74 -13.89 9.37
C VAL A 18 11.81 -14.98 9.53
N ARG A 19 12.79 -15.04 8.62
CA ARG A 19 13.88 -16.04 8.68
C ARG A 19 14.79 -15.84 9.88
N SER A 20 15.02 -14.61 10.30
CA SER A 20 15.87 -14.29 11.46
C SER A 20 15.21 -14.66 12.79
N GLU A 21 13.89 -14.51 12.90
CA GLU A 21 13.16 -14.78 14.15
C GLU A 21 12.56 -16.18 14.23
N LEU A 22 11.96 -16.67 13.15
CA LEU A 22 11.26 -17.95 13.10
C LEU A 22 12.07 -19.07 12.45
N GLY A 23 13.22 -18.75 11.85
CA GLY A 23 14.08 -19.70 11.16
C GLY A 23 13.70 -19.94 9.70
N LYS A 24 14.47 -20.80 9.02
CA LYS A 24 14.25 -21.13 7.60
C LYS A 24 13.00 -21.99 7.35
N GLU A 25 12.57 -22.74 8.36
CA GLU A 25 11.42 -23.66 8.30
C GLU A 25 10.07 -22.97 8.53
N SER A 26 10.04 -21.63 8.57
CA SER A 26 8.80 -20.88 8.78
C SER A 26 7.91 -20.90 7.53
N VAL A 27 6.61 -21.03 7.72
CA VAL A 27 5.60 -20.95 6.65
C VAL A 27 4.91 -19.59 6.70
N VAL A 28 4.83 -18.90 5.57
CA VAL A 28 4.08 -17.64 5.44
C VAL A 28 2.60 -17.99 5.29
N LEU A 29 1.77 -17.45 6.18
CA LEU A 29 0.32 -17.65 6.19
C LEU A 29 -0.41 -16.55 5.42
N LYS A 30 0.06 -15.31 5.57
CA LYS A 30 -0.57 -14.13 4.96
C LYS A 30 0.48 -13.08 4.66
N SER A 31 0.35 -12.44 3.51
CA SER A 31 1.09 -11.22 3.17
C SER A 31 0.11 -10.16 2.70
N ARG A 32 0.26 -8.94 3.20
CA ARG A 32 -0.49 -7.78 2.71
C ARG A 32 0.44 -6.59 2.53
N GLU A 33 0.19 -5.82 1.48
CA GLU A 33 0.78 -4.51 1.31
C GLU A 33 -0.09 -3.49 2.03
N ILE A 34 0.53 -2.63 2.81
CA ILE A 34 -0.08 -1.51 3.51
C ILE A 34 0.20 -0.27 2.65
N PRO A 35 -0.82 0.27 1.96
CA PRO A 35 -0.66 1.46 1.14
C PRO A 35 -0.23 2.66 2.00
N ALA A 36 0.59 3.51 1.39
CA ALA A 36 1.48 4.48 2.02
C ALA A 36 0.87 5.31 3.18
N SER A 37 1.52 5.21 4.34
CA SER A 37 1.63 6.32 5.30
C SER A 37 2.73 7.28 4.80
N PRO A 38 2.96 8.48 5.40
CA PRO A 38 4.02 9.38 4.93
C PRO A 38 5.44 8.76 4.90
N ASP A 39 5.63 7.63 5.58
CA ASP A 39 6.86 6.82 5.60
C ASP A 39 7.02 5.82 4.44
N GLY A 40 6.14 5.83 3.44
CA GLY A 40 6.21 4.92 2.28
C GLY A 40 5.40 3.63 2.42
N ALA A 41 5.45 2.79 1.38
CA ALA A 41 4.74 1.51 1.35
C ALA A 41 5.37 0.52 2.35
N ARG A 42 4.53 -0.18 3.12
CA ARG A 42 4.97 -1.21 4.07
C ARG A 42 4.34 -2.55 3.72
N VAL A 43 5.03 -3.65 4.00
CA VAL A 43 4.53 -5.01 3.82
C VAL A 43 4.41 -5.67 5.18
N GLU A 44 3.25 -6.25 5.44
CA GLU A 44 2.96 -7.04 6.63
C GLU A 44 2.88 -8.53 6.25
N ILE A 45 3.69 -9.36 6.92
CA ILE A 45 3.75 -10.80 6.72
C ILE A 45 3.43 -11.50 8.03
N THR A 46 2.41 -12.36 8.03
CA THR A 46 2.14 -13.30 9.12
C THR A 46 2.75 -14.65 8.76
N ALA A 47 3.60 -15.19 9.63
CA ALA A 47 4.27 -16.47 9.44
C ALA A 47 4.16 -17.34 10.69
N CYS A 48 4.23 -18.66 10.50
CA CYS A 48 4.21 -19.64 11.58
C CYS A 48 5.38 -20.62 11.52
N THR A 49 5.72 -21.21 12.65
CA THR A 49 6.66 -22.34 12.75
C THR A 49 6.19 -23.33 13.80
N GLU A 50 6.43 -24.62 13.59
CA GLU A 50 6.09 -25.67 14.55
C GLU A 50 7.06 -25.70 15.73
N LYS A 51 8.34 -25.46 15.46
CA LYS A 51 9.42 -25.47 16.47
C LYS A 51 9.89 -24.04 16.74
N PRO A 52 9.78 -23.53 17.98
CA PRO A 52 10.44 -22.28 18.34
C PRO A 52 11.94 -22.41 18.07
N LEU A 53 12.53 -21.50 17.30
CA LEU A 53 13.97 -21.32 17.40
C LEU A 53 14.30 -20.92 18.85
N PRO A 54 15.40 -21.44 19.44
CA PRO A 54 15.92 -20.83 20.65
C PRO A 54 16.18 -19.35 20.35
N THR A 55 15.60 -18.49 21.19
CA THR A 55 15.71 -17.03 21.13
C THR A 55 17.12 -16.59 20.73
N PRO A 56 17.31 -15.86 19.61
CA PRO A 56 18.57 -15.16 19.42
C PRO A 56 18.69 -14.14 20.56
N ALA A 57 19.78 -14.26 21.31
CA ALA A 57 20.16 -13.35 22.37
C ALA A 57 20.11 -11.90 21.85
N ALA A 58 19.70 -10.99 22.74
CA ALA A 58 19.58 -9.56 22.52
C ALA A 58 20.71 -9.00 21.62
N PRO A 59 20.41 -8.03 20.73
CA PRO A 59 21.47 -7.36 19.99
C PRO A 59 22.40 -6.69 21.01
N ALA A 60 23.63 -7.19 21.07
CA ALA A 60 24.70 -6.57 21.83
C ALA A 60 24.78 -5.10 21.43
N LYS A 61 24.62 -4.24 22.43
CA LYS A 61 24.79 -2.80 22.38
C LYS A 61 26.19 -2.50 21.82
N VAL A 62 26.28 -2.28 20.52
CA VAL A 62 27.53 -1.82 19.89
C VAL A 62 27.70 -0.37 20.34
N VAL A 63 28.58 -0.19 21.32
CA VAL A 63 29.09 1.10 21.75
C VAL A 63 29.87 1.68 20.57
N ALA A 64 29.23 2.56 19.81
CA ALA A 64 29.91 3.37 18.82
C ALA A 64 30.69 4.48 19.55
N THR A 65 32.00 4.26 19.68
CA THR A 65 32.98 5.24 20.12
C THR A 65 33.01 6.42 19.13
N PRO A 66 32.85 7.69 19.55
CA PRO A 66 32.94 8.81 18.63
C PRO A 66 34.40 9.13 18.32
N THR A 67 34.88 8.76 17.13
CA THR A 67 36.16 9.25 16.62
C THR A 67 35.97 10.67 16.09
N ARG A 68 36.42 11.62 16.91
CA ARG A 68 36.44 13.07 16.67
C ARG A 68 37.51 13.40 15.62
N THR A 69 37.11 13.68 14.39
CA THR A 69 37.96 14.37 13.40
C THR A 69 37.54 15.82 13.28
N ALA A 70 38.41 16.71 13.76
CA ALA A 70 38.29 18.15 13.68
C ALA A 70 38.69 18.66 12.29
N VAL A 71 37.82 19.43 11.61
CA VAL A 71 38.21 20.28 10.48
C VAL A 71 37.38 21.59 10.47
N LYS A 72 38.09 22.68 10.77
CA LYS A 72 37.94 24.12 10.45
C LYS A 72 36.66 24.92 10.84
N PRO A 73 36.83 26.13 11.42
CA PRO A 73 35.73 27.03 11.79
C PRO A 73 35.16 27.77 10.58
N PHE A 74 33.84 27.72 10.40
CA PHE A 74 33.11 28.52 9.42
C PHE A 74 32.53 29.76 10.10
N THR A 75 32.92 30.94 9.62
CA THR A 75 32.43 32.25 10.06
C THR A 75 31.00 32.49 9.53
N PRO A 76 30.02 32.86 10.38
CA PRO A 76 28.69 33.23 9.89
C PRO A 76 28.67 34.69 9.38
N ALA A 77 28.27 34.89 8.13
CA ALA A 77 27.90 36.20 7.61
C ALA A 77 26.45 36.54 8.02
N PRO A 78 26.13 37.78 8.42
CA PRO A 78 24.77 38.17 8.78
C PRO A 78 23.93 38.38 7.50
N VAL A 79 23.04 37.43 7.20
CA VAL A 79 22.04 37.62 6.15
C VAL A 79 20.83 38.29 6.79
N THR A 80 20.64 39.56 6.44
CA THR A 80 19.49 40.39 6.77
C THR A 80 18.24 39.71 6.21
N ASN A 81 17.40 39.14 7.08
CA ASN A 81 16.06 38.68 6.67
C ASN A 81 15.09 39.84 6.91
N ARG A 82 14.94 40.64 5.86
CA ARG A 82 14.00 41.75 5.75
C ARG A 82 12.58 41.18 5.77
N LEU A 83 11.84 41.58 6.80
CA LEU A 83 10.40 41.38 6.93
C LEU A 83 9.69 41.61 5.58
N GLN A 84 9.05 40.57 5.05
CA GLN A 84 7.94 40.72 4.12
C GLN A 84 6.70 40.11 4.78
N ALA A 85 5.91 40.99 5.38
CA ALA A 85 4.51 40.74 5.62
C ALA A 85 3.79 40.67 4.26
N THR A 86 3.04 39.61 4.00
CA THR A 86 2.03 39.64 2.93
C THR A 86 0.83 38.78 3.31
N ALA A 87 -0.29 39.48 3.44
CA ALA A 87 -1.68 39.06 3.31
C ALA A 87 -2.22 37.91 4.18
N VAL A 88 -3.02 38.34 5.16
CA VAL A 88 -4.18 37.60 5.67
C VAL A 88 -5.10 37.26 4.49
N VAL A 89 -5.34 35.98 4.26
CA VAL A 89 -6.38 35.43 3.37
C VAL A 89 -7.26 34.52 4.24
N PRO A 90 -8.60 34.59 4.14
CA PRO A 90 -9.49 34.06 5.17
C PRO A 90 -9.39 32.55 5.28
N ALA A 91 -9.56 32.07 6.51
CA ALA A 91 -9.62 30.67 6.89
C ALA A 91 -10.78 29.95 6.19
N ALA A 92 -10.54 29.47 4.97
CA ALA A 92 -11.12 28.22 4.52
C ALA A 92 -10.14 27.13 4.95
N ASP A 93 -10.57 26.22 5.81
CA ASP A 93 -9.70 25.17 6.33
C ASP A 93 -9.06 24.41 5.15
N PRO A 94 -7.72 24.46 4.98
CA PRO A 94 -7.04 23.81 3.86
C PRO A 94 -7.22 22.29 3.89
N LEU A 95 -7.59 21.74 5.05
CA LEU A 95 -7.97 20.35 5.23
C LEU A 95 -9.34 20.05 4.62
N ALA A 96 -10.32 20.94 4.76
CA ALA A 96 -11.66 20.74 4.20
C ALA A 96 -11.62 20.67 2.66
N GLN A 97 -10.86 21.58 2.03
CA GLN A 97 -10.66 21.54 0.57
C GLN A 97 -9.93 20.27 0.10
N ARG A 98 -8.96 19.77 0.90
CA ARG A 98 -8.28 18.51 0.58
C ARG A 98 -9.21 17.31 0.71
N LEU A 99 -10.08 17.28 1.72
CA LEU A 99 -11.06 16.21 1.90
C LEU A 99 -12.05 16.18 0.74
N GLU A 100 -12.60 17.33 0.35
CA GLU A 100 -13.51 17.43 -0.80
C GLU A 100 -12.85 16.96 -2.11
N GLN A 101 -11.58 17.32 -2.34
CA GLN A 101 -10.83 16.81 -3.49
C GLN A 101 -10.59 15.30 -3.44
N ILE A 102 -10.38 14.73 -2.25
CA ILE A 102 -10.21 13.28 -2.08
C ILE A 102 -11.54 12.58 -2.34
N GLU A 103 -12.65 13.07 -1.81
CA GLU A 103 -13.98 12.52 -2.04
C GLU A 103 -14.36 12.57 -3.52
N ALA A 104 -14.13 13.69 -4.20
CA ALA A 104 -14.36 13.82 -5.63
C ALA A 104 -13.50 12.84 -6.46
N LYS A 105 -12.24 12.61 -6.07
CA LYS A 105 -11.37 11.62 -6.73
C LYS A 105 -11.83 10.19 -6.48
N LEU A 106 -12.23 9.87 -5.25
CA LEU A 106 -12.73 8.54 -4.89
C LEU A 106 -14.04 8.23 -5.64
N SER A 107 -14.95 9.19 -5.75
CA SER A 107 -16.18 9.04 -6.54
C SER A 107 -15.89 8.76 -8.03
N ARG A 108 -14.91 9.46 -8.62
CA ARG A 108 -14.44 9.20 -9.99
C ARG A 108 -13.79 7.83 -10.16
N LEU A 109 -13.02 7.36 -9.17
CA LEU A 109 -12.38 6.06 -9.22
C LEU A 109 -13.39 4.91 -9.02
N ALA A 110 -14.36 5.09 -8.11
CA ALA A 110 -15.42 4.12 -7.88
C ALA A 110 -16.25 3.91 -9.16
N SER A 111 -16.77 5.01 -9.75
CA SER A 111 -17.53 4.97 -11.01
C SER A 111 -16.72 4.39 -12.19
N ALA A 112 -15.43 4.71 -12.31
CA ALA A 112 -14.57 4.17 -13.36
C ALA A 112 -14.20 2.68 -13.18
N THR A 113 -14.14 2.20 -11.94
CA THR A 113 -13.75 0.82 -11.64
C THR A 113 -14.92 -0.14 -11.79
N GLU A 114 -16.11 0.27 -11.37
CA GLU A 114 -17.33 -0.56 -11.47
C GLU A 114 -17.73 -0.80 -12.93
N SER A 115 -17.68 0.24 -13.78
CA SER A 115 -17.95 0.10 -15.22
C SER A 115 -16.92 -0.79 -15.91
N ARG A 116 -15.62 -0.49 -15.75
CA ARG A 116 -14.56 -1.22 -16.46
C ARG A 116 -14.42 -2.69 -16.04
N SER A 117 -14.67 -3.00 -14.76
CA SER A 117 -14.56 -4.37 -14.25
C SER A 117 -15.75 -5.25 -14.65
N THR A 118 -16.94 -4.68 -14.76
CA THR A 118 -18.13 -5.43 -15.19
C THR A 118 -18.11 -5.65 -16.70
N ASP A 119 -17.76 -4.64 -17.50
CA ASP A 119 -17.61 -4.76 -18.96
C ASP A 119 -16.60 -5.85 -19.34
N SER A 120 -15.41 -5.81 -18.73
CA SER A 120 -14.37 -6.80 -18.99
C SER A 120 -14.78 -8.22 -18.56
N ARG A 121 -15.62 -8.36 -17.51
CA ARG A 121 -16.13 -9.66 -17.06
C ARG A 121 -17.21 -10.21 -17.99
N LEU A 122 -18.15 -9.37 -18.44
CA LEU A 122 -19.19 -9.78 -19.39
C LEU A 122 -18.57 -10.23 -20.70
N GLU A 123 -17.55 -9.52 -21.19
CA GLU A 123 -16.81 -9.87 -22.40
C GLU A 123 -16.04 -11.20 -22.24
N SER A 124 -15.47 -11.45 -21.05
CA SER A 124 -14.84 -12.74 -20.73
C SER A 124 -15.84 -13.89 -20.68
N ILE A 125 -17.04 -13.65 -20.13
CA ILE A 125 -18.12 -14.66 -20.08
C ILE A 125 -18.63 -14.95 -21.50
N ARG A 126 -18.87 -13.92 -22.32
CA ARG A 126 -19.27 -14.08 -23.73
C ARG A 126 -18.24 -14.90 -24.51
N ALA A 127 -16.95 -14.62 -24.32
CA ALA A 127 -15.88 -15.41 -24.94
C ALA A 127 -15.87 -16.87 -24.49
N ALA A 128 -16.07 -17.13 -23.19
CA ALA A 128 -16.13 -18.48 -22.64
C ALA A 128 -17.34 -19.28 -23.13
N LEU A 129 -18.51 -18.63 -23.27
CA LEU A 129 -19.72 -19.30 -23.78
C LEU A 129 -19.60 -19.62 -25.27
N ARG A 130 -18.94 -18.76 -26.04
CA ARG A 130 -18.63 -19.00 -27.45
C ARG A 130 -17.65 -20.16 -27.66
N ASP A 131 -16.70 -20.36 -26.74
CA ASP A 131 -15.76 -21.49 -26.76
C ASP A 131 -16.45 -22.85 -26.54
N VAL A 132 -17.63 -22.85 -25.94
CA VAL A 132 -18.45 -24.06 -25.69
C VAL A 132 -19.51 -24.26 -26.81
N ASP A 133 -19.33 -23.61 -27.96
CA ASP A 133 -20.23 -23.68 -29.12
C ASP A 133 -21.70 -23.28 -28.83
N ILE A 134 -21.91 -22.34 -27.89
CA ILE A 134 -23.24 -21.81 -27.60
C ILE A 134 -23.61 -20.76 -28.66
N PRO A 135 -24.79 -20.83 -29.31
CA PRO A 135 -25.26 -19.82 -30.25
C PRO A 135 -25.35 -18.42 -29.62
N GLU A 136 -24.94 -17.39 -30.36
CA GLU A 136 -24.93 -15.99 -29.89
C GLU A 136 -26.32 -15.52 -29.43
N GLU A 137 -27.41 -16.05 -30.02
CA GLU A 137 -28.80 -15.76 -29.64
C GLU A 137 -29.08 -16.11 -28.17
N ILE A 138 -28.56 -17.24 -27.70
CA ILE A 138 -28.72 -17.70 -26.30
C ILE A 138 -27.81 -16.90 -25.37
N ILE A 139 -26.62 -16.53 -25.85
CA ILE A 139 -25.68 -15.71 -25.07
C ILE A 139 -26.28 -14.32 -24.83
N ASP A 140 -26.84 -13.70 -25.86
CA ASP A 140 -27.47 -12.38 -25.77
C ASP A 140 -28.74 -12.42 -24.89
N GLU A 141 -29.56 -13.48 -24.99
CA GLU A 141 -30.72 -13.67 -24.11
C GLU A 141 -30.31 -13.82 -22.63
N LEU A 142 -29.21 -14.51 -22.35
CA LEU A 142 -28.68 -14.68 -20.98
C LEU A 142 -28.04 -13.41 -20.41
N LEU A 143 -27.45 -12.57 -21.26
CA LEU A 143 -26.76 -11.35 -20.83
C LEU A 143 -27.68 -10.11 -20.80
N ALA A 144 -28.78 -10.10 -21.55
CA ALA A 144 -29.76 -9.00 -21.59
C ALA A 144 -30.29 -8.56 -20.21
N PRO A 145 -30.60 -9.46 -19.24
CA PRO A 145 -31.04 -9.05 -17.91
C PRO A 145 -29.96 -8.30 -17.11
N VAL A 146 -28.69 -8.65 -17.33
CA VAL A 146 -27.55 -8.05 -16.63
C VAL A 146 -27.25 -6.66 -17.19
N GLU A 147 -27.41 -6.48 -18.51
CA GLU A 147 -27.30 -5.17 -19.17
C GLU A 147 -28.47 -4.26 -18.78
N SER A 148 -29.70 -4.77 -18.75
CA SER A 148 -30.89 -4.02 -18.32
C SER A 148 -30.81 -3.55 -16.86
N ALA A 149 -30.22 -4.36 -15.97
CA ALA A 149 -30.01 -3.98 -14.57
C ALA A 149 -28.94 -2.89 -14.37
N ARG A 150 -28.13 -2.59 -15.40
CA ARG A 150 -27.13 -1.51 -15.36
C ARG A 150 -27.70 -0.16 -15.80
N GLU A 151 -28.74 -0.17 -16.62
CA GLU A 151 -29.36 1.06 -17.15
C GLU A 151 -30.48 1.63 -16.25
N SER A 152 -30.90 0.87 -15.22
CA SER A 152 -31.93 1.27 -14.23
C SER A 152 -31.32 1.82 -12.95
#